data_AF-A0A0G1QMV4-F1
#
_entry.id   AF-A0A0G1QMV4-F1
#
_cell.length_a   1.000
_cell.length_b   1.000
_cell.length_c   1.000
_cell.angle_alpha   90.00
_cell.angle_beta   90.00
_cell.angle_gamma   90.00
#
_symmetry.space_group_name_H-M   'P 1'
#
loop_
_entity.id
_entity.type
_entity.pdbx_description
1 polymer ?
#
loop_
_entity_poly.entity_id
_entity_poly.type
_entity_poly.pdbx_seq_one_letter_code
_entity_poly.pdbx_strand_id
1 'polypeptide(L)'
;MNYQGVIIEESLQNANVLKELKILDTKIEPITSAHKTPWLKQWTLHTVEIPEDEAQFFANEISQLFDKEHPDWYVDYKNDKYHFIIYADKILKVDLQNPESYNDVKLYGLSIGIPDYQLPFPPQS
;
A
#
# COMPACT_ATOMS: atom_id res chain seq x y z
N MET A 1 0.27 -0.21 -18.89
CA MET A 1 0.16 1.14 -18.32
C MET A 1 0.92 1.19 -17.01
N ASN A 2 1.53 2.33 -16.70
CA ASN A 2 2.17 2.54 -15.40
C ASN A 2 1.15 2.40 -14.26
N TYR A 3 1.64 1.97 -13.11
CA TYR A 3 0.84 1.86 -11.90
C TYR A 3 0.83 3.19 -11.16
N GLN A 4 -0.26 3.45 -10.45
CA GLN A 4 -0.36 4.55 -9.51
C GLN A 4 -0.88 4.04 -8.17
N GLY A 5 -0.35 4.61 -7.09
CA GLY A 5 -0.71 4.21 -5.74
C GLY A 5 -0.30 5.25 -4.72
N VAL A 6 -0.60 4.97 -3.45
CA VAL A 6 -0.28 5.85 -2.33
C VAL A 6 0.59 5.12 -1.33
N ILE A 7 1.69 5.76 -0.94
CA ILE A 7 2.57 5.27 0.11
C ILE A 7 2.54 6.27 1.27
N ILE A 8 2.26 5.77 2.47
CA ILE A 8 2.39 6.56 3.71
C ILE A 8 3.85 6.47 4.15
N GLU A 9 4.57 7.58 4.20
CA GLU A 9 6.00 7.60 4.55
C GLU A 9 6.26 6.94 5.90
N GLU A 10 5.41 7.21 6.90
CA GLU A 10 5.52 6.69 8.25
C GLU A 10 5.21 5.18 8.37
N SER A 11 4.70 4.53 7.31
CA SER A 11 4.56 3.07 7.27
C SER A 11 5.90 2.36 7.01
N LEU A 12 6.91 3.09 6.52
CA LEU A 12 8.21 2.56 6.16
C LEU A 12 9.24 2.84 7.25
N GLN A 13 9.98 1.81 7.65
CA GLN A 13 11.17 1.97 8.48
C GLN A 13 12.27 2.77 7.76
N ASN A 14 12.33 2.66 6.42
CA ASN A 14 13.26 3.39 5.58
C ASN A 14 12.59 3.86 4.29
N ALA A 15 12.38 5.16 4.19
CA ALA A 15 11.69 5.81 3.07
C ALA A 15 12.57 6.09 1.84
N ASN A 16 13.81 5.55 1.76
CA ASN A 16 14.70 5.80 0.62
C ASN A 16 14.12 5.35 -0.73
N VAL A 17 13.27 4.32 -0.74
CA VAL A 17 12.57 3.87 -1.96
C VAL A 17 11.76 4.99 -2.63
N LEU A 18 11.24 5.95 -1.85
CA LEU A 18 10.50 7.10 -2.38
C LEU A 18 11.36 8.02 -3.26
N LYS A 19 12.70 7.99 -3.12
CA LYS A 19 13.62 8.76 -3.97
C LYS A 19 13.81 8.16 -5.35
N GLU A 20 13.53 6.87 -5.49
CA GLU A 20 13.62 6.13 -6.75
C GLU A 20 12.29 6.15 -7.52
N LEU A 21 11.19 6.47 -6.82
CA LEU A 21 9.86 6.59 -7.38
C LEU A 21 9.56 8.00 -7.88
N LYS A 22 8.74 8.09 -8.93
CA LYS A 22 8.19 9.36 -9.39
C LYS A 22 7.01 9.77 -8.51
N ILE A 23 7.23 10.75 -7.64
CA ILE A 23 6.17 11.34 -6.80
C ILE A 23 5.32 12.29 -7.66
N LEU A 24 4.02 12.02 -7.73
CA LEU A 24 3.03 12.83 -8.45
C LEU A 24 2.38 13.90 -7.56
N ASP A 25 2.12 13.55 -6.30
CA ASP A 25 1.48 14.43 -5.32
C ASP A 25 1.95 14.06 -3.90
N THR A 26 1.90 15.02 -2.98
CA THR A 26 2.19 14.78 -1.56
C THR A 26 1.20 15.53 -0.69
N LYS A 27 0.53 14.78 0.19
CA LYS A 27 -0.45 15.31 1.14
C LYS A 27 -0.05 14.93 2.56
N ILE A 28 -0.10 15.90 3.47
CA ILE A 28 0.15 15.66 4.90
C ILE A 28 -1.16 15.86 5.65
N GLU A 29 -1.52 14.90 6.49
CA GLU A 29 -2.71 14.98 7.34
C GLU A 29 -2.44 14.53 8.78
N PRO A 30 -3.01 15.22 9.79
CA PRO A 30 -2.85 14.82 11.18
C PRO A 30 -3.55 13.48 11.47
N ILE A 31 -3.02 12.70 12.40
CA ILE A 31 -3.65 11.43 12.80
C ILE A 31 -5.03 11.66 13.41
N THR A 32 -5.99 10.84 12.99
CA THR A 32 -7.31 10.74 13.61
C THR A 32 -7.48 9.37 14.25
N SER A 33 -8.46 9.22 15.15
CA SER A 33 -8.79 7.93 15.76
C SER A 33 -9.16 6.84 14.72
N ALA A 34 -9.59 7.25 13.51
CA ALA A 34 -9.91 6.35 12.42
C ALA A 34 -8.66 5.70 11.80
N HIS A 35 -7.49 6.35 11.86
CA HIS A 35 -6.24 5.86 11.29
C HIS A 35 -5.61 4.69 12.07
N LYS A 36 -6.05 4.46 13.32
CA LYS A 36 -5.56 3.39 14.20
C LYS A 36 -4.05 3.35 14.47
N THR A 37 -3.39 4.49 14.30
CA THR A 37 -1.94 4.64 14.47
C THR A 37 -1.60 5.69 15.54
N PRO A 38 -2.01 5.47 16.81
CA PRO A 38 -1.92 6.48 17.88
C PRO A 38 -0.48 6.87 18.27
N TRP A 39 0.53 6.11 17.84
CA TRP A 39 1.95 6.43 18.04
C TRP A 39 2.47 7.49 17.07
N LEU A 40 1.73 7.79 16.00
CA LEU A 40 2.10 8.79 14.99
C LEU A 40 1.41 10.13 15.26
N LYS A 41 1.99 11.20 14.70
CA LYS A 41 1.42 12.56 14.73
C LYS A 41 0.70 12.91 13.44
N GLN A 42 1.17 12.37 12.32
CA GLN A 42 0.64 12.63 10.98
C GLN A 42 0.82 11.40 10.08
N TRP A 43 0.13 11.42 8.94
CA TRP A 43 0.45 10.63 7.76
C TRP A 43 0.92 11.55 6.64
N THR A 44 2.02 11.18 5.99
CA THR A 44 2.58 11.81 4.80
C THR A 44 2.31 10.89 3.62
N LEU A 45 1.28 11.20 2.84
CA LEU A 45 0.79 10.40 1.72
C LEU A 45 1.47 10.86 0.44
N HIS A 46 2.32 10.01 -0.14
CA HIS A 46 2.91 10.21 -1.45
C HIS A 46 2.13 9.44 -2.51
N THR A 47 1.52 10.15 -3.44
CA THR A 47 0.99 9.53 -4.65
C THR A 47 2.15 9.29 -5.60
N VAL A 48 2.39 8.04 -6.00
CA VAL A 48 3.54 7.63 -6.82
C VAL A 48 3.09 7.06 -8.16
N GLU A 49 3.94 7.20 -9.16
CA GLU A 49 3.85 6.49 -10.44
C GLU A 49 4.99 5.48 -10.57
N ILE A 50 4.65 4.25 -10.94
CA ILE A 50 5.60 3.14 -11.05
C ILE A 50 5.55 2.57 -12.48
N PRO A 51 6.68 2.48 -13.20
CA PRO A 51 6.74 1.81 -14.49
C PRO A 51 6.22 0.36 -14.43
N GLU A 52 5.54 -0.08 -15.48
CA GLU A 52 4.90 -1.41 -15.49
C GLU A 52 5.91 -2.56 -15.35
N ASP A 53 7.09 -2.41 -15.92
CA ASP A 53 8.21 -3.35 -15.90
C ASP A 53 8.96 -3.37 -14.55
N GLU A 54 8.90 -2.28 -13.79
CA GLU A 54 9.52 -2.18 -12.46
C GLU A 54 8.54 -2.48 -11.31
N ALA A 55 7.24 -2.62 -11.62
CA ALA A 55 6.19 -2.81 -10.63
C ALA A 55 6.44 -4.01 -9.70
N GLN A 56 6.92 -5.15 -10.18
CA GLN A 56 7.22 -6.29 -9.30
C GLN A 56 8.47 -6.05 -8.46
N PHE A 57 9.47 -5.34 -9.00
CA PHE A 57 10.70 -5.02 -8.29
C PHE A 57 10.41 -4.13 -7.07
N PHE A 58 9.68 -3.03 -7.26
CA PHE A 58 9.31 -2.16 -6.15
C PHE A 58 8.37 -2.84 -5.14
N ALA A 59 7.48 -3.73 -5.56
CA ALA A 59 6.67 -4.52 -4.61
C ALA A 59 7.56 -5.31 -3.65
N ASN A 60 8.57 -5.98 -4.20
CA ASN A 60 9.52 -6.77 -3.41
C ASN A 60 10.32 -5.87 -2.45
N GLU A 61 10.87 -4.76 -2.93
CA GLU A 61 11.61 -3.81 -2.08
C GLU A 61 10.72 -3.26 -0.96
N ILE A 62 9.54 -2.73 -1.28
CA ILE A 62 8.62 -2.14 -0.31
C ILE A 62 8.21 -3.17 0.76
N SER A 63 7.97 -4.43 0.37
CA SER A 63 7.58 -5.49 1.33
C SER A 63 8.59 -5.72 2.46
N GLN A 64 9.86 -5.34 2.24
CA GLN A 64 10.96 -5.49 3.19
C GLN A 64 11.25 -4.22 4.01
N LEU A 65 10.58 -3.11 3.68
CA LEU A 65 10.87 -1.78 4.23
C LEU A 65 9.83 -1.31 5.25
N PHE A 66 8.75 -2.06 5.48
CA PHE A 66 7.74 -1.70 6.48
C PHE A 66 8.31 -1.59 7.89
N ASP A 67 7.66 -0.74 8.70
CA ASP A 67 7.89 -0.68 10.13
C ASP A 67 7.72 -2.06 10.78
N LYS A 68 8.77 -2.52 11.45
CA LYS A 68 8.81 -3.83 12.11
C LYS A 68 8.17 -3.82 13.49
N GLU A 69 8.07 -2.65 14.12
CA GLU A 69 7.39 -2.50 15.42
C GLU A 69 5.87 -2.54 15.24
N HIS A 70 5.39 -2.01 14.11
CA HIS A 70 3.99 -1.95 13.74
C HIS A 70 3.80 -2.49 12.32
N PRO A 71 3.73 -3.83 12.11
CA PRO A 71 3.67 -4.43 10.77
C PRO A 71 2.28 -4.38 10.11
N ASP A 72 1.29 -3.78 10.78
CA ASP A 72 -0.11 -3.62 10.37
C ASP A 72 -0.30 -2.52 9.32
N TRP A 73 0.55 -2.54 8.29
CA TRP A 73 0.50 -1.64 7.14
C TRP A 73 0.35 -2.40 5.84
N TYR A 74 -0.12 -1.67 4.83
CA TYR A 74 0.01 -2.09 3.46
C TYR A 74 0.23 -0.87 2.56
N VAL A 75 0.81 -1.13 1.40
CA VAL A 75 0.89 -0.20 0.28
C VAL A 75 0.14 -0.83 -0.87
N ASP A 76 -0.61 -0.02 -1.63
CA ASP A 76 -1.22 -0.46 -2.86
C ASP A 76 -0.91 0.44 -4.03
N TYR A 77 -0.80 -0.17 -5.21
CA TYR A 77 -0.79 0.52 -6.48
C TYR A 77 -1.44 -0.32 -7.56
N LYS A 78 -2.12 0.34 -8.49
CA LYS A 78 -2.89 -0.31 -9.54
C LYS A 78 -2.71 0.37 -10.88
N ASN A 79 -2.94 -0.41 -11.94
CA ASN A 79 -3.18 0.10 -13.28
C ASN A 79 -4.58 -0.34 -13.74
N ASP A 80 -4.81 -0.37 -15.05
CA ASP A 80 -6.06 -0.78 -15.68
C ASP A 80 -6.36 -2.29 -15.59
N LYS A 81 -5.35 -3.12 -15.27
CA LYS A 81 -5.45 -4.59 -15.29
C LYS A 81 -5.22 -5.23 -13.93
N TYR A 82 -4.22 -4.77 -13.21
CA TYR A 82 -3.75 -5.38 -11.97
C TYR A 82 -3.67 -4.37 -10.84
N HIS A 83 -3.85 -4.89 -9.63
CA HIS A 83 -3.71 -4.18 -8.38
C HIS A 83 -2.72 -4.94 -7.51
N PHE A 84 -1.62 -4.30 -7.16
CA PHE A 84 -0.67 -4.80 -6.19
C PHE A 84 -1.08 -4.34 -4.81
N ILE A 85 -1.17 -5.29 -3.88
CA ILE A 85 -1.33 -5.03 -2.46
C ILE A 85 -0.13 -5.65 -1.76
N ILE A 86 0.64 -4.83 -1.08
CA ILE A 86 1.94 -5.16 -0.53
C ILE A 86 1.87 -4.97 0.96
N TYR A 87 1.99 -6.08 1.69
CA TYR A 87 2.15 -6.13 3.13
C TYR A 87 3.62 -6.40 3.48
N ALA A 88 3.95 -6.34 4.77
CA ALA A 88 5.21 -6.88 5.27
C ALA A 88 5.35 -8.36 4.86
N ASP A 89 6.42 -8.69 4.14
CA ASP A 89 6.77 -10.05 3.68
C ASP A 89 5.71 -10.77 2.80
N LYS A 90 4.68 -10.07 2.31
CA LYS A 90 3.65 -10.66 1.45
C LYS A 90 3.16 -9.70 0.39
N ILE A 91 3.14 -10.16 -0.86
CA ILE A 91 2.66 -9.41 -2.02
C ILE A 91 1.52 -10.18 -2.65
N LEU A 92 0.40 -9.50 -2.88
CA LEU A 92 -0.76 -10.02 -3.60
C LEU A 92 -0.99 -9.19 -4.85
N LYS A 93 -0.91 -9.83 -6.01
CA LYS A 93 -1.23 -9.22 -7.30
C LYS A 93 -2.62 -9.69 -7.74
N VAL A 94 -3.57 -8.78 -7.70
CA VAL A 94 -4.98 -9.04 -8.02
C VAL A 94 -5.27 -8.63 -9.45
N ASP A 95 -5.94 -9.51 -10.22
CA ASP A 95 -6.55 -9.16 -11.49
C ASP A 95 -7.86 -8.41 -11.23
N LEU A 96 -7.98 -7.18 -11.76
CA LEU A 96 -9.16 -6.34 -11.57
C LEU A 96 -10.42 -6.90 -12.24
N GLN A 97 -10.28 -7.83 -13.19
CA GLN A 97 -11.39 -8.56 -13.80
C GLN A 97 -11.88 -9.75 -12.96
N ASN A 98 -11.12 -10.14 -11.93
CA ASN A 98 -11.49 -11.23 -11.02
C ASN A 98 -11.63 -10.74 -9.57
N PRO A 99 -12.81 -10.26 -9.17
CA PRO A 99 -13.03 -9.70 -7.83
C PRO A 99 -12.85 -10.72 -6.70
N GLU A 100 -12.93 -12.03 -6.95
CA GLU A 100 -12.69 -13.05 -5.91
C GLU A 100 -11.25 -13.01 -5.37
N SER A 101 -10.30 -12.51 -6.17
CA SER A 101 -8.90 -12.35 -5.77
C SER A 101 -8.70 -11.36 -4.60
N TYR A 102 -9.70 -10.51 -4.32
CA TYR A 102 -9.67 -9.60 -3.16
C TYR A 102 -9.95 -10.30 -1.83
N ASN A 103 -10.48 -11.53 -1.83
CA ASN A 103 -10.74 -12.25 -0.60
C ASN A 103 -9.45 -12.52 0.18
N ASP A 104 -8.39 -12.95 -0.51
CA ASP A 104 -7.08 -13.22 0.12
C ASP A 104 -6.43 -11.96 0.67
N VAL A 105 -6.63 -10.83 -0.01
CA VAL A 105 -6.21 -9.51 0.43
C VAL A 105 -6.88 -9.16 1.75
N LYS A 106 -8.22 -9.23 1.79
CA LYS A 106 -8.99 -8.91 3.00
C LYS A 106 -8.66 -9.83 4.16
N LEU A 107 -8.66 -11.15 3.92
CA LEU A 107 -8.37 -12.14 4.95
C LEU A 107 -6.99 -11.93 5.57
N TYR A 108 -5.98 -11.64 4.74
CA TYR A 108 -4.63 -11.40 5.24
C TYR A 108 -4.54 -10.08 6.02
N GLY A 109 -5.07 -8.99 5.48
CA GLY A 109 -5.08 -7.69 6.15
C GLY A 109 -5.75 -7.72 7.52
N LEU A 110 -6.91 -8.38 7.62
CA LEU A 110 -7.59 -8.60 8.89
C LEU A 110 -6.76 -9.43 9.87
N SER A 111 -6.04 -10.46 9.37
CA SER A 111 -5.22 -11.34 10.21
C SER A 111 -4.03 -10.63 10.86
N ILE A 112 -3.53 -9.55 10.24
CA ILE A 112 -2.43 -8.74 10.78
C ILE A 112 -2.92 -7.49 11.54
N GLY A 113 -4.25 -7.31 11.69
CA GLY A 113 -4.84 -6.27 12.54
C GLY A 113 -5.33 -5.01 11.80
N ILE A 114 -5.24 -4.96 10.47
CA ILE A 114 -5.75 -3.83 9.71
C ILE A 114 -7.29 -3.84 9.76
N PRO A 115 -7.94 -2.72 10.13
CA PRO A 115 -9.40 -2.61 10.12
C PRO A 115 -10.00 -2.83 8.73
N ASP A 116 -11.13 -3.54 8.65
CA ASP A 116 -11.82 -3.86 7.37
C ASP A 116 -12.10 -2.62 6.51
N TYR A 117 -12.49 -1.50 7.14
CA TYR A 117 -12.79 -0.26 6.45
C TYR A 117 -11.56 0.45 5.85
N GLN A 118 -10.35 0.06 6.25
CA GLN A 118 -9.09 0.54 5.67
C GLN A 118 -8.55 -0.39 4.58
N LEU A 119 -9.09 -1.60 4.42
CA LEU A 119 -8.58 -2.54 3.43
C LEU A 119 -9.06 -2.18 2.01
N PRO A 120 -8.26 -2.48 0.98
CA PRO A 120 -8.62 -2.16 -0.40
C PRO A 120 -9.85 -2.95 -0.83
N PHE A 121 -10.73 -2.28 -1.59
CA PHE A 121 -11.96 -2.86 -2.13
C PHE A 121 -11.82 -3.13 -3.63
N PRO A 122 -12.55 -4.13 -4.17
CA PRO A 122 -12.68 -4.28 -5.61
C PRO A 122 -13.30 -3.02 -6.23
N PRO A 123 -12.98 -2.71 -7.50
CA PRO A 123 -13.63 -1.62 -8.21
C PRO A 123 -15.15 -1.80 -8.17
N GLN A 124 -15.88 -0.71 -7.89
CA GLN A 124 -17.34 -0.72 -7.99
C GLN A 124 -17.70 -0.77 -9.48
N SER A 125 -18.27 -1.89 -9.91
CA SER A 125 -18.80 -2.12 -11.25
C SER A 125 -20.01 -1.24 -11.57
#